data_AF-A0A1H0KPK1-F1
#
_entry.id   AF-A0A1H0KPK1-F1
#
_cell.length_a   1.000
_cell.length_b   1.000
_cell.length_c   1.000
_cell.angle_alpha   90.00
_cell.angle_beta   90.00
_cell.angle_gamma   90.00
#
_symmetry.space_group_name_H-M   'P 1'
#
loop_
_entity.id
_entity.type
_entity.pdbx_description
1 polymer ?
#
loop_
_entity_poly.entity_id
_entity_poly.type
_entity_poly.pdbx_seq_one_letter_code
_entity_poly.pdbx_strand_id
1 'polypeptide(L)' 'MSNLERDQYLKSVASFLTAQYGIDDRTAYELIKQAELKKRYHLNADDLLTVNPKKQAELLMKQDRMQ' A
#
# COMPACT_ATOMS: atom_id res chain seq x y z
N MET A 1 12.02 7.98 -8.59
CA MET A 1 12.14 6.67 -7.93
C MET A 1 12.38 5.61 -8.98
N SER A 2 13.43 4.82 -8.84
CA SER A 2 13.75 3.69 -9.71
C SER A 2 12.79 2.53 -9.47
N ASN A 3 12.69 1.60 -10.44
CA ASN A 3 11.88 0.39 -10.28
C ASN A 3 12.31 -0.43 -9.03
N LEU A 4 13.61 -0.41 -8.70
CA LEU A 4 14.15 -1.09 -7.53
C LEU A 4 13.62 -0.50 -6.21
N GLU A 5 13.63 0.83 -6.08
CA GLU A 5 13.11 1.51 -4.89
C GLU A 5 11.60 1.28 -4.74
N ARG A 6 10.86 1.23 -5.86
CA ARG A 6 9.43 0.91 -5.86
C ARG A 6 9.16 -0.50 -5.35
N ASP A 7 9.91 -1.48 -5.83
CA ASP A 7 9.78 -2.85 -5.36
C ASP A 7 10.12 -3.00 -3.88
N GLN A 8 11.16 -2.31 -3.40
CA GLN A 8 11.52 -2.29 -1.98
C GLN A 8 10.42 -1.66 -1.11
N TYR A 9 9.84 -0.55 -1.58
CA TYR A 9 8.74 0.11 -0.91
C TYR A 9 7.50 -0.79 -0.83
N LEU A 10 7.08 -1.39 -1.94
CA LEU A 10 5.91 -2.27 -2.00
C LEU A 10 6.09 -3.51 -1.10
N LYS A 11 7.29 -4.11 -1.10
CA LYS A 11 7.64 -5.21 -0.19
C LYS A 11 7.55 -4.77 1.27
N SER A 12 8.07 -3.60 1.62
CA SER A 12 8.00 -3.10 3.00
C SER A 12 6.56 -2.86 3.46
N VAL A 13 5.69 -2.36 2.59
CA VAL A 13 4.26 -2.18 2.90
C VAL A 13 3.58 -3.53 3.08
N ALA A 14 3.83 -4.49 2.19
CA ALA A 14 3.25 -5.83 2.26
C ALA A 14 3.67 -6.55 3.55
N SER A 15 4.97 -6.55 3.89
CA SER A 15 5.46 -7.17 5.13
C SER A 15 4.88 -6.53 6.39
N PHE A 16 4.62 -5.22 6.38
CA PHE A 16 3.95 -4.57 7.51
C PHE A 16 2.48 -5.03 7.62
N LEU A 17 1.77 -5.11 6.50
CA LEU A 17 0.37 -5.56 6.48
C LEU A 17 0.24 -7.00 6.99
N THR A 18 1.12 -7.89 6.57
CA THR A 18 1.09 -9.29 7.01
C THR A 18 1.43 -9.43 8.50
N ALA A 19 2.47 -8.72 8.98
CA ALA A 19 2.87 -8.76 10.38
C ALA A 19 1.82 -8.15 11.34
N GLN A 20 1.19 -7.04 10.94
CA GLN A 20 0.27 -6.29 11.80
C GLN A 20 -1.15 -6.87 11.81
N TYR A 21 -1.60 -7.44 10.69
CA TYR A 21 -2.99 -7.87 10.51
C TYR A 21 -3.14 -9.37 10.28
N GLY A 22 -2.04 -10.13 10.22
CA GLY A 22 -2.07 -11.58 10.05
C GLY A 22 -2.61 -12.05 8.70
N ILE A 23 -2.63 -11.17 7.70
CA ILE A 23 -3.06 -11.51 6.34
C ILE A 23 -1.91 -12.12 5.53
N ASP A 24 -2.23 -12.94 4.54
CA ASP A 24 -1.22 -13.51 3.65
C ASP A 24 -0.66 -12.46 2.65
N ASP A 25 0.52 -12.74 2.11
CA ASP A 25 1.22 -11.83 1.19
C ASP A 25 0.38 -11.48 -0.04
N ARG A 26 -0.37 -12.44 -0.60
CA ARG A 26 -1.19 -12.21 -1.79
C ARG A 26 -2.30 -11.21 -1.47
N THR A 27 -2.98 -11.37 -0.35
CA THR A 27 -3.99 -10.43 0.14
C THR A 27 -3.40 -9.04 0.38
N ALA A 28 -2.20 -8.95 0.97
CA ALA A 28 -1.50 -7.69 1.16
C ALA A 28 -1.17 -6.99 -0.18
N TYR A 29 -0.69 -7.73 -1.18
CA TYR A 29 -0.41 -7.18 -2.52
C TYR A 29 -1.67 -6.72 -3.25
N GLU A 30 -2.78 -7.45 -3.13
CA GLU A 30 -4.06 -7.03 -3.73
C GLU A 30 -4.59 -5.73 -3.09
N LEU A 31 -4.47 -5.57 -1.78
CA LEU A 31 -4.85 -4.32 -1.10
C LEU A 31 -3.99 -3.13 -1.57
N ILE A 32 -2.68 -3.32 -1.71
CA ILE A 32 -1.77 -2.30 -2.23
C ILE A 32 -2.17 -1.91 -3.66
N LYS A 33 -2.41 -2.91 -4.52
CA LYS A 33 -2.79 -2.71 -5.92
C LYS A 33 -4.15 -2.02 -6.05
N GLN A 34 -5.14 -2.41 -5.26
CA GLN A 34 -6.47 -1.78 -5.26
C GLN A 34 -6.39 -0.31 -4.87
N ALA A 35 -5.52 0.05 -3.92
CA ALA A 35 -5.32 1.45 -3.57
C ALA A 35 -4.49 2.24 -4.57
N GLU A 36 -3.49 1.63 -5.22
CA GLU A 36 -2.83 2.25 -6.36
C GLU A 36 -3.82 2.50 -7.52
N LEU A 37 -4.72 1.55 -7.79
CA LEU A 37 -5.78 1.68 -8.80
C LEU A 37 -6.78 2.77 -8.41
N LYS A 38 -7.28 2.79 -7.16
CA LYS A 38 -8.18 3.85 -6.66
C LYS A 38 -7.51 5.23 -6.70
N LYS A 39 -6.21 5.32 -6.42
CA LYS A 39 -5.46 6.59 -6.50
C LYS A 39 -5.20 7.06 -7.93
N ARG A 40 -5.01 6.17 -8.91
CA ARG A 40 -4.93 6.59 -10.33
C ARG A 40 -6.16 7.35 -10.81
N TYR A 41 -7.31 7.17 -10.17
CA TYR A 41 -8.52 7.93 -10.50
C TYR A 41 -8.61 9.29 -9.79
N HIS A 42 -7.93 9.52 -8.65
CA HIS A 42 -8.14 10.72 -7.82
C HIS A 42 -6.91 11.41 -7.19
N LEU A 43 -5.68 10.89 -7.31
CA LEU A 43 -4.49 11.50 -6.72
C LEU A 43 -3.25 11.36 -7.64
N ASN A 44 -2.51 12.46 -7.78
CA ASN A 44 -1.23 12.50 -8.46
C ASN A 44 -0.27 11.46 -7.84
N ALA A 45 0.41 10.68 -8.69
CA ALA A 45 1.29 9.60 -8.27
C ALA A 45 2.43 10.03 -7.31
N ASP A 46 2.76 11.33 -7.27
CA ASP A 46 3.75 11.91 -6.36
C ASP A 46 3.34 11.90 -4.87
N ASP A 47 2.05 11.99 -4.55
CA ASP A 47 1.58 11.99 -3.15
C ASP A 47 1.62 10.60 -2.50
N LEU A 48 1.80 9.54 -3.29
CA LEU A 48 2.02 8.18 -2.78
C LEU A 48 3.47 7.96 -2.35
N LEU A 49 4.41 8.69 -2.94
CA LEU A 49 5.84 8.46 -2.82
C LEU A 49 6.44 9.14 -1.57
N THR A 50 5.68 10.02 -0.91
CA THR A 50 6.08 10.72 0.32
C THR A 50 5.54 10.07 1.60
N VAL A 51 4.69 9.04 1.48
CA VAL A 51 4.05 8.41 2.63
C VAL A 51 4.91 7.26 3.15
N ASN A 52 5.27 7.31 4.42
CA ASN A 52 5.95 6.20 5.10
C ASN A 52 5.16 4.88 4.92
N PRO A 53 5.83 3.73 4.61
CA PRO A 53 5.18 2.44 4.41
C PRO A 53 4.14 2.06 5.49
N LYS A 54 4.42 2.38 6.75
CA LYS A 54 3.50 2.16 7.88
C LYS A 54 2.21 2.97 7.73
N LYS A 55 2.32 4.28 7.46
CA LYS A 55 1.15 5.16 7.25
C LYS A 55 0.33 4.72 6.05
N GLN A 56 1.00 4.27 4.98
CA GLN A 56 0.31 3.76 3.81
C GLN A 56 -0.49 2.50 4.17
N ALA A 57 0.11 1.53 4.87
CA ALA A 57 -0.60 0.34 5.32
C ALA A 57 -1.81 0.65 6.23
N GLU A 58 -1.67 1.58 7.17
CA GLU A 58 -2.78 2.03 8.03
C GLU A 58 -3.92 2.68 7.23
N LEU A 59 -3.61 3.46 6.19
CA LEU A 59 -4.61 4.08 5.31
C LEU A 59 -5.38 3.03 4.51
N LEU A 60 -4.70 2.01 3.98
CA LEU A 60 -5.34 0.91 3.26
C LEU A 60 -6.40 0.21 4.10
N MET A 61 -6.04 -0.10 5.36
CA MET A 61 -6.93 -0.78 6.29
C MET A 61 -8.11 0.08 6.75
N LYS A 62 -7.94 1.41 6.83
CA LYS A 62 -9.05 2.33 7.14
C LYS A 62 -10.04 2.46 5.98
N GLN A 63 -9.57 2.39 4.72
CA GLN A 63 -10.43 2.47 3.55
C GLN A 63 -11.28 1.20 3.34
N ASP A 64 -10.76 0.03 3.70
CA ASP A 64 -11.48 -1.24 3.63
C ASP A 64 -12.67 -1.31 4.61
N ARG A 65 -12.56 -0.66 5.78
CA ARG A 65 -13.60 -0.64 6.82
C ARG A 65 -14.78 0.32 6.58
N MET A 66 -14.75 1.12 5.52
CA MET A 66 -15.83 2.05 5.17
C MET A 66 -16.75 1.55 4.05
N GLN A 67 -16.67 0.26 3.72
CA GLN A 67 -17.62 -0.41 2.82
C GLN A 67 -18.66 -1.21 3.59
#